data_AF-W8AKG9-F1
#
_entry.id   AF-W8AKG9-F1
#
_cell.length_a   1.000
_cell.length_b   1.000
_cell.length_c   1.000
_cell.angle_alpha   90.00
_cell.angle_beta   90.00
_cell.angle_gamma   90.00
#
_symmetry.space_group_name_H-M   'P 1'
#
loop_
_entity.id
_entity.type
_entity.pdbx_description
1 polymer ?
#
loop_
_entity_poly.entity_id
_entity_poly.type
_entity_poly.pdbx_seq_one_letter_code
_entity_poly.pdbx_strand_id
1 'polypeptide(L)'
;MSKTSYTNATTTSEVPNDDDEIINWEEEAIAIIKDVSPHVASIDISRQLPNNESKVYLNVRTIEGQDFSVQVSSIGFRVVGNAFDTIDADKEEINEDEEEMVYETPYALLDKISPRYVESFGNQLCKQLLSVQQMRTQFNEEDEEGVEDEDDCN
;
A
#
# COMPACT_ATOMS: atom_id res chain seq x y z
N MET A 1 0.61 -14.19 -71.50
CA MET A 1 -0.52 -14.74 -70.73
C MET A 1 -0.98 -13.67 -69.75
N SER A 2 -2.29 -13.38 -69.82
CA SER A 2 -3.24 -12.70 -68.94
C SER A 2 -2.85 -11.65 -67.88
N LYS A 3 -3.71 -10.63 -67.84
CA LYS A 3 -3.81 -9.39 -67.04
C LYS A 3 -4.23 -9.61 -65.58
N THR A 4 -4.32 -8.47 -64.84
CA THR A 4 -5.32 -8.15 -63.76
C THR A 4 -4.73 -8.35 -62.34
N SER A 5 -4.79 -7.46 -61.33
CA SER A 5 -5.39 -6.13 -61.16
C SER A 5 -4.89 -5.45 -59.86
N TYR A 6 -5.13 -4.15 -59.79
CA TYR A 6 -5.19 -3.27 -58.62
C TYR A 6 -5.97 -3.85 -57.42
N THR A 7 -5.64 -3.42 -56.19
CA THR A 7 -6.57 -2.77 -55.25
C THR A 7 -5.83 -2.09 -54.09
N ASN A 8 -6.25 -0.86 -53.80
CA ASN A 8 -5.82 0.00 -52.70
C ASN A 8 -6.51 -0.33 -51.37
N ALA A 9 -5.93 0.25 -50.31
CA ALA A 9 -6.57 0.73 -49.10
C ALA A 9 -7.05 -0.33 -48.10
N THR A 10 -6.54 -0.23 -46.86
CA THR A 10 -7.30 0.38 -45.76
C THR A 10 -6.48 0.31 -44.48
N THR A 11 -6.22 1.48 -43.93
CA THR A 11 -5.95 1.75 -42.52
C THR A 11 -6.70 0.78 -41.60
N THR A 12 -6.00 0.05 -40.76
CA THR A 12 -6.49 -0.23 -39.42
C THR A 12 -5.28 -0.15 -38.51
N SER A 13 -5.12 1.04 -37.94
CA SER A 13 -4.44 1.24 -36.68
C SER A 13 -5.09 0.30 -35.66
N GLU A 14 -4.50 -0.87 -35.43
CA GLU A 14 -4.71 -1.58 -34.17
C GLU A 14 -3.71 -0.96 -33.20
N VAL A 15 -4.17 0.13 -32.58
CA VAL A 15 -3.68 0.60 -31.30
C VAL A 15 -3.51 -0.64 -30.42
N PRO A 16 -2.33 -0.92 -29.85
CA PRO A 16 -2.29 -1.83 -28.72
C PRO A 16 -3.23 -1.21 -27.68
N ASN A 17 -4.26 -1.96 -27.28
CA ASN A 17 -5.11 -1.54 -26.17
C ASN A 17 -4.21 -1.55 -24.94
N ASP A 18 -3.74 -0.36 -24.59
CA ASP A 18 -2.77 -0.05 -23.54
C ASP A 18 -3.50 0.03 -22.18
N ASP A 19 -4.29 -1.00 -21.86
CA ASP A 19 -5.07 -1.09 -20.61
C ASP A 19 -4.64 -2.29 -19.72
N ASP A 20 -3.62 -3.05 -20.12
CA ASP A 20 -2.89 -3.90 -19.19
C ASP A 20 -1.81 -3.03 -18.54
N GLU A 21 -2.22 -2.24 -17.55
CA GLU A 21 -1.29 -1.48 -16.69
C GLU A 21 -0.30 -2.48 -16.08
N ILE A 22 0.93 -2.53 -16.61
CA ILE A 22 1.97 -3.43 -16.12
C ILE A 22 2.28 -2.99 -14.69
N ILE A 23 1.73 -3.72 -13.73
CA ILE A 23 1.90 -3.42 -12.30
C ILE A 23 3.37 -3.57 -11.96
N ASN A 24 4.02 -2.45 -11.64
CA ASN A 24 5.36 -2.46 -11.08
C ASN A 24 5.29 -2.85 -9.61
N TRP A 25 5.48 -4.14 -9.31
CA TRP A 25 5.43 -4.66 -7.94
C TRP A 25 6.46 -4.04 -7.00
N GLU A 26 7.57 -3.51 -7.52
CA GLU A 26 8.54 -2.78 -6.68
C GLU A 26 7.97 -1.43 -6.23
N GLU A 27 7.32 -0.69 -7.12
CA GLU A 27 6.63 0.57 -6.77
C GLU A 27 5.46 0.34 -5.83
N GLU A 28 4.67 -0.71 -6.09
CA GLU A 28 3.55 -1.11 -5.22
C GLU A 28 4.06 -1.47 -3.82
N ALA A 29 5.14 -2.26 -3.73
CA ALA A 29 5.79 -2.57 -2.46
C ALA A 29 6.25 -1.31 -1.71
N ILE A 30 6.84 -0.33 -2.41
CA ILE A 30 7.25 0.94 -1.80
C ILE A 30 6.04 1.72 -1.29
N ALA A 31 4.94 1.75 -2.04
CA ALA A 31 3.69 2.40 -1.63
C ALA A 31 3.11 1.73 -0.37
N ILE A 32 3.04 0.40 -0.36
CA ILE A 32 2.60 -0.39 0.79
C ILE A 32 3.47 -0.10 2.01
N ILE A 33 4.80 -0.16 1.88
CA ILE A 33 5.77 0.13 2.94
C ILE A 33 5.49 1.51 3.55
N LYS A 34 5.34 2.53 2.71
CA LYS A 34 5.10 3.90 3.16
C LYS A 34 3.80 4.02 3.95
N ASP A 35 2.76 3.31 3.52
CA ASP A 35 1.43 3.37 4.11
C ASP A 35 1.39 2.67 5.49
N VAL A 36 2.00 1.49 5.60
CA VAL A 36 1.93 0.68 6.82
C VAL A 36 3.09 0.86 7.78
N SER A 37 4.20 1.49 7.36
CA SER A 37 5.38 1.75 8.20
C SER A 37 5.07 2.33 9.59
N PRO A 38 4.11 3.26 9.78
CA PRO A 38 3.76 3.78 11.10
C PRO A 38 3.17 2.74 12.08
N HIS A 39 2.65 1.64 11.55
CA HIS A 39 1.88 0.64 12.29
C HIS A 39 2.63 -0.68 12.52
N VAL A 40 3.90 -0.73 12.15
CA VAL A 40 4.81 -1.86 12.32
C VAL A 40 6.14 -1.38 12.89
N ALA A 41 6.98 -2.28 13.41
CA ALA A 41 8.29 -1.89 13.92
C ALA A 41 9.31 -1.66 12.77
N SER A 42 9.25 -2.50 11.73
CA SER A 42 10.00 -2.31 10.49
C SER A 42 9.33 -3.05 9.34
N ILE A 43 9.47 -2.55 8.12
CA ILE A 43 9.01 -3.24 6.91
C ILE A 43 9.91 -2.88 5.74
N ASP A 44 10.35 -3.90 5.00
CA ASP A 44 11.30 -3.76 3.90
C ASP A 44 11.06 -4.82 2.82
N ILE A 45 11.44 -4.54 1.58
CA ILE A 45 11.42 -5.51 0.49
C ILE A 45 12.50 -6.58 0.74
N SER A 46 12.12 -7.85 0.65
CA SER A 46 13.07 -8.97 0.71
C SER A 46 13.98 -8.94 -0.52
N ARG A 47 15.29 -8.95 -0.29
CA ARG A 47 16.30 -9.03 -1.36
C ARG A 47 16.81 -10.45 -1.61
N GLN A 48 16.44 -11.38 -0.74
CA GLN A 48 16.87 -12.77 -0.80
C GLN A 48 15.86 -13.64 -1.54
N LEU A 49 14.57 -13.30 -1.44
CA LEU A 49 13.50 -14.01 -2.13
C LEU A 49 13.36 -13.53 -3.59
N PRO A 50 13.00 -14.43 -4.53
CA PRO A 50 12.94 -14.10 -5.94
C PRO A 50 11.71 -13.23 -6.25
N ASN A 51 11.90 -11.92 -6.24
CA ASN A 51 10.90 -10.96 -6.73
C ASN A 51 10.81 -11.06 -8.26
N ASN A 52 9.60 -11.09 -8.81
CA ASN A 52 9.36 -11.16 -10.25
C ASN A 52 8.24 -10.19 -10.67
N GLU A 53 7.88 -10.20 -11.96
CA GLU A 53 6.83 -9.33 -12.52
C GLU A 53 5.40 -9.68 -12.04
N SER A 54 5.23 -10.73 -11.23
CA SER A 54 3.92 -11.18 -10.73
C SER A 54 3.79 -11.14 -9.21
N LYS A 55 4.90 -11.07 -8.48
CA LYS A 55 4.92 -11.04 -7.02
C LYS A 55 6.22 -10.45 -6.46
N VAL A 56 6.08 -9.84 -5.29
CA VAL A 56 7.18 -9.31 -4.48
C VAL A 56 7.05 -9.81 -3.05
N TYR A 57 8.17 -9.94 -2.36
CA TYR A 57 8.20 -10.37 -0.97
C TYR A 57 8.58 -9.21 -0.06
N LEU A 58 7.84 -9.07 1.04
CA LEU A 58 8.07 -8.08 2.09
C LEU A 58 8.46 -8.80 3.39
N ASN A 59 9.44 -8.25 4.09
CA ASN A 59 9.78 -8.63 5.45
C ASN A 59 9.15 -7.63 6.40
N VAL A 60 8.32 -8.11 7.31
CA VAL A 60 7.56 -7.28 8.25
C VAL A 60 7.92 -7.68 9.68
N ARG A 61 8.36 -6.72 10.49
CA ARG A 61 8.44 -6.87 11.94
C ARG A 61 7.27 -6.15 12.59
N THR A 62 6.44 -6.87 13.31
CA THR A 62 5.32 -6.27 14.04
C THR A 62 5.80 -5.47 15.24
N ILE A 63 4.92 -4.67 15.85
CA ILE A 63 5.25 -3.83 17.03
C ILE A 63 5.66 -4.70 18.23
N GLU A 64 5.15 -5.93 18.29
CA GLU A 64 5.47 -6.95 19.29
C GLU A 64 6.84 -7.61 19.06
N GLY A 65 7.47 -7.35 17.91
CA GLY A 65 8.78 -7.90 17.55
C GLY A 65 8.71 -9.27 16.86
N GLN A 66 7.55 -9.65 16.32
CA GLN A 66 7.43 -10.87 15.52
C GLN A 66 7.82 -10.59 14.06
N ASP A 67 8.59 -11.50 13.48
CA ASP A 67 9.10 -11.39 12.12
C ASP A 67 8.27 -12.26 11.17
N PHE A 68 7.91 -11.69 10.03
CA PHE A 68 7.16 -12.40 9.00
C PHE A 68 7.74 -12.09 7.62
N SER A 69 7.69 -13.10 6.74
CA SER A 69 7.83 -12.91 5.30
C SER A 69 6.46 -12.99 4.66
N VAL A 70 6.12 -11.95 3.89
CA VAL A 70 4.81 -11.74 3.29
C VAL A 70 4.98 -11.70 1.77
N GLN A 71 4.22 -12.52 1.07
CA GLN A 71 4.08 -12.43 -0.38
C GLN A 71 3.00 -11.40 -0.72
N VAL A 72 3.31 -10.54 -1.69
CA VAL A 72 2.39 -9.59 -2.30
C VAL A 72 2.28 -9.94 -3.78
N SER A 73 1.05 -10.10 -4.26
CA SER A 73 0.74 -10.44 -5.64
C SER A 73 -0.66 -9.94 -6.00
N SER A 74 -1.11 -10.12 -7.25
CA SER A 74 -2.44 -9.69 -7.70
C SER A 74 -3.60 -10.35 -6.95
N ILE A 75 -3.35 -11.48 -6.29
CA ILE A 75 -4.33 -12.19 -5.46
C ILE A 75 -4.47 -11.49 -4.09
N GLY A 76 -3.42 -10.83 -3.61
CA GLY A 76 -3.39 -10.13 -2.33
C GLY A 76 -2.12 -10.41 -1.52
N PHE A 77 -2.28 -10.36 -0.20
CA PHE A 77 -1.23 -10.42 0.82
C PHE A 77 -1.30 -11.74 1.59
N ARG A 78 -0.18 -12.44 1.72
CA ARG A 78 -0.13 -13.74 2.43
C ARG A 78 1.16 -13.92 3.20
N VAL A 79 1.09 -14.46 4.42
CA VAL A 79 2.28 -14.85 5.20
C VAL A 79 2.83 -16.17 4.69
N VAL A 80 4.03 -16.11 4.11
CA VAL A 80 4.75 -17.28 3.58
C VAL A 80 5.83 -17.80 4.53
N GLY A 81 6.21 -17.04 5.56
CA GLY A 81 7.20 -17.49 6.54
C GLY A 81 7.12 -16.72 7.87
N ASN A 82 7.59 -17.36 8.95
CA ASN A 82 7.64 -16.81 10.32
C ASN A 82 9.01 -16.21 10.70
N ALA A 83 9.85 -15.97 9.69
CA ALA A 83 11.13 -15.30 9.81
C ALA A 83 11.39 -14.52 8.51
N PHE A 84 12.26 -13.52 8.58
CA PHE A 84 12.66 -12.78 7.38
C PHE A 84 13.32 -13.66 6.35
N ASP A 85 13.03 -13.37 5.08
CA ASP A 85 13.59 -14.06 3.93
C ASP A 85 13.34 -15.58 3.94
N THR A 86 12.24 -16.03 4.57
CA THR A 86 11.86 -17.45 4.62
C THR A 86 10.54 -17.70 3.91
N ILE A 87 10.45 -18.88 3.28
CA ILE A 87 9.21 -19.44 2.74
C ILE A 87 9.09 -20.84 3.36
N ASP A 88 8.02 -21.07 4.11
CA ASP A 88 7.71 -22.37 4.68
C ASP A 88 7.35 -23.34 3.54
N ALA A 89 7.78 -24.61 3.64
CA ALA A 89 7.69 -25.57 2.53
C ALA A 89 6.25 -25.91 2.11
N ASP A 90 5.29 -25.79 3.03
CA ASP A 90 3.86 -25.92 2.78
C ASP A 90 3.27 -24.70 2.05
N LYS A 91 4.03 -23.61 1.94
CA LYS A 91 3.57 -22.31 1.47
C LYS A 91 4.16 -21.83 0.15
N GLU A 92 4.97 -22.65 -0.51
CA GLU A 92 5.60 -22.32 -1.81
C GLU A 92 4.56 -22.12 -2.92
N GLU A 93 3.47 -22.88 -2.91
CA GLU A 93 2.35 -22.79 -3.85
C GLU A 93 1.04 -22.53 -3.11
N ILE A 94 0.12 -21.81 -3.75
CA ILE A 94 -1.21 -21.55 -3.19
C ILE A 94 -2.07 -22.80 -3.40
N ASN A 95 -2.42 -23.46 -2.30
CA ASN A 95 -3.40 -24.55 -2.31
C ASN A 95 -4.80 -24.01 -1.98
N GLU A 96 -5.86 -24.76 -2.28
CA GLU A 96 -7.26 -24.35 -2.04
C GLU A 96 -7.52 -23.95 -0.57
N ASP A 97 -6.87 -24.64 0.39
CA ASP A 97 -6.98 -24.32 1.83
C ASP A 97 -6.24 -23.01 2.23
N GLU A 98 -5.32 -22.53 1.39
CA GLU A 98 -4.50 -21.35 1.67
C GLU A 98 -5.04 -20.07 1.03
N GLU A 99 -6.01 -20.18 0.13
CA GLU A 99 -6.79 -19.04 -0.37
C GLU A 99 -7.50 -18.32 0.79
N GLU A 100 -7.91 -19.05 1.83
CA GLU A 100 -8.51 -18.47 3.05
C GLU A 100 -7.52 -17.62 3.88
N MET A 101 -6.22 -17.77 3.62
CA MET A 101 -5.15 -17.01 4.27
C MET A 101 -4.58 -15.90 3.38
N VAL A 102 -5.26 -15.58 2.28
CA VAL A 102 -4.96 -14.41 1.45
C VAL A 102 -5.83 -13.23 1.90
N TYR A 103 -5.18 -12.11 2.18
CA TYR A 103 -5.83 -10.89 2.60
C TYR A 103 -5.84 -9.89 1.44
N GLU A 104 -6.95 -9.19 1.27
CA GLU A 104 -7.12 -8.19 0.20
C GLU A 104 -6.23 -6.95 0.42
N THR A 105 -6.04 -6.55 1.67
CA THR A 105 -5.29 -5.34 2.03
C THR A 105 -4.22 -5.65 3.06
N PRO A 106 -3.13 -4.87 3.12
CA PRO A 106 -2.09 -5.08 4.13
C PRO A 106 -2.65 -4.84 5.55
N TYR A 107 -3.68 -4.01 5.68
CA TYR A 107 -4.37 -3.76 6.94
C TYR A 107 -5.15 -4.97 7.46
N ALA A 108 -5.86 -5.68 6.58
CA ALA A 108 -6.57 -6.90 6.95
C ALA A 108 -5.59 -7.99 7.42
N LEU A 109 -4.42 -8.07 6.79
CA LEU A 109 -3.33 -8.93 7.25
C LEU A 109 -2.81 -8.50 8.63
N LEU A 110 -2.47 -7.22 8.80
CA LEU A 110 -1.92 -6.67 10.05
C LEU A 110 -2.87 -6.82 11.23
N ASP A 111 -4.19 -6.69 11.02
CA ASP A 111 -5.20 -6.96 12.04
C ASP A 111 -5.11 -8.40 12.60
N LYS A 112 -4.70 -9.36 11.77
CA LYS A 112 -4.54 -10.77 12.19
C LYS A 112 -3.19 -11.05 12.83
N ILE A 113 -2.10 -10.51 12.27
CA ILE A 113 -0.74 -10.89 12.69
C ILE A 113 -0.15 -9.98 13.78
N SER A 114 -0.75 -8.81 14.04
CA SER A 114 -0.22 -7.80 14.96
C SER A 114 -1.32 -7.32 15.92
N PRO A 115 -1.49 -7.92 17.11
CA PRO A 115 -2.51 -7.51 18.07
C PRO A 115 -2.47 -6.02 18.44
N ARG A 116 -1.29 -5.40 18.44
CA ARG A 116 -1.07 -3.98 18.76
C ARG A 116 -1.26 -3.06 17.55
N TYR A 117 -1.45 -3.60 16.35
CA TYR A 117 -1.78 -2.82 15.17
C TYR A 117 -3.01 -1.93 15.41
N VAL A 118 -4.09 -2.50 15.96
CA VAL A 118 -5.34 -1.76 16.24
C VAL A 118 -5.11 -0.61 17.21
N GLU A 119 -4.30 -0.83 18.26
CA GLU A 119 -3.91 0.23 19.21
C GLU A 119 -3.10 1.33 18.51
N SER A 120 -2.12 0.96 17.69
CA SER A 120 -1.28 1.92 16.95
C SER A 120 -2.13 2.76 15.99
N PHE A 121 -2.99 2.11 15.21
CA PHE A 121 -3.90 2.76 14.28
C PHE A 121 -4.84 3.74 15.00
N GLY A 122 -5.47 3.30 16.10
CA GLY A 122 -6.31 4.16 16.92
C GLY A 122 -5.56 5.38 17.48
N ASN A 123 -4.35 5.18 17.99
CA ASN A 123 -3.52 6.27 18.50
C ASN A 123 -3.13 7.28 17.40
N GLN A 124 -2.82 6.80 16.19
CA GLN A 124 -2.53 7.67 15.05
C GLN A 124 -3.76 8.48 14.65
N LEU A 125 -4.93 7.84 14.58
CA LEU A 125 -6.19 8.52 14.28
C LEU A 125 -6.51 9.60 15.33
N CYS A 126 -6.36 9.31 16.62
CA CYS A 126 -6.54 10.29 17.69
C CYS A 126 -5.59 11.48 17.57
N LYS A 127 -4.31 11.24 17.25
CA LYS A 127 -3.32 12.31 17.03
C LYS A 127 -3.71 13.21 15.85
N GLN A 128 -4.14 12.62 14.74
CA GLN A 128 -4.59 13.38 13.57
C GLN A 128 -5.85 14.21 13.88
N LEU A 129 -6.84 13.62 14.56
CA LEU A 129 -8.05 14.33 14.98
C LEU A 129 -7.74 15.52 15.92
N LEU A 130 -6.83 15.33 16.87
CA LEU A 130 -6.39 16.39 17.77
C LEU A 130 -5.68 17.52 17.01
N SER A 131 -4.79 17.18 16.07
CA SER A 131 -4.10 18.15 15.23
C SER A 131 -5.08 18.98 14.39
N VAL A 132 -6.12 18.36 13.83
CA VAL A 132 -7.16 19.07 13.07
C VAL A 132 -7.97 20.02 13.96
N GLN A 133 -8.28 19.61 15.19
CA GLN A 133 -8.98 20.49 16.15
C GLN A 133 -8.12 21.70 16.53
N GLN A 134 -6.84 21.48 16.83
CA GLN A 134 -5.91 22.56 17.22
C GLN A 134 -5.76 23.61 16.12
N MET A 135 -5.60 23.18 14.85
CA MET A 135 -5.53 24.13 13.72
C MET A 135 -6.80 25.00 13.66
N ARG A 136 -7.99 24.40 13.80
CA ARG A 136 -9.25 25.15 13.75
C ARG A 136 -9.38 26.17 14.86
N THR A 137 -8.94 25.84 16.07
CA THR A 137 -8.98 26.80 17.20
C THR A 137 -8.01 27.95 16.97
N GLN A 138 -6.80 27.67 16.47
CA GLN A 138 -5.79 28.70 16.19
C GLN A 138 -6.26 29.71 15.13
N PHE A 139 -6.90 29.24 14.05
CA PHE A 139 -7.51 30.11 13.05
C PHE A 139 -8.64 31.00 13.59
N ASN A 140 -9.31 30.56 14.66
CA ASN A 140 -10.45 31.30 15.21
C ASN A 140 -10.02 32.36 16.25
N GLU A 141 -8.82 32.26 16.81
CA GLU A 141 -8.23 33.23 17.75
C GLU A 141 -7.51 34.37 17.01
N GLU A 142 -6.91 34.13 15.84
CA GLU A 142 -6.23 35.16 15.04
C GLU A 142 -7.19 36.19 14.40
N ASP A 143 -8.47 35.84 14.23
CA ASP A 143 -9.51 36.75 13.70
C ASP A 143 -10.14 37.66 14.79
N GLU A 144 -9.95 37.35 16.08
CA GLU A 144 -10.50 38.13 17.21
C GLU A 144 -9.55 39.21 17.75
N GLU A 145 -8.23 39.08 17.54
CA GLU A 145 -7.23 40.09 17.99
C GLU A 145 -7.08 41.31 17.05
N GLY A 146 -7.90 41.41 16.00
CA GLY A 146 -7.82 42.50 15.01
C GLY A 146 -8.76 43.70 15.23
N VAL A 147 -9.53 43.74 16.33
CA VAL A 147 -10.58 44.77 16.55
C VAL A 147 -10.49 45.43 17.92
N GLU A 148 -9.31 45.79 18.39
CA GLU A 148 -9.18 46.70 19.54
C GLU A 148 -8.03 47.67 19.27
N ASP A 149 -8.35 48.92 18.90
CA ASP A 149 -7.60 50.16 19.20
C ASP A 149 -7.88 51.29 18.17
N GLU A 150 -9.13 51.72 17.99
CA GLU A 150 -9.43 53.07 17.48
C GLU A 150 -10.67 53.67 18.16
N ASP A 151 -10.63 53.80 19.49
CA ASP A 151 -11.55 54.69 20.23
C ASP A 151 -10.91 55.08 21.57
N ASP A 152 -9.96 56.03 21.56
CA ASP A 152 -10.00 57.20 22.46
C ASP A 152 -8.85 58.17 22.15
N CYS A 153 -9.17 59.39 21.73
CA CYS A 153 -8.60 60.64 22.27
C CYS A 153 -9.26 61.88 21.63
N ASN A 154 -10.36 62.28 22.27
CA ASN A 154 -10.84 63.65 22.56
C ASN A 154 -10.92 64.71 21.44
#